data_AF-A0A920QVP2-F1
#
_entry.id   AF-A0A920QVP2-F1
#
_cell.length_a   1.000
_cell.length_b   1.000
_cell.length_c   1.000
_cell.angle_alpha   90.00
_cell.angle_beta   90.00
_cell.angle_gamma   90.00
#
_symmetry.space_group_name_H-M   'P 1'
#
loop_
_entity.id
_entity.type
_entity.pdbx_description
1 polymer ?
#
loop_
_entity_poly.entity_id
_entity_poly.type
_entity_poly.pdbx_seq_one_letter_code
_entity_poly.pdbx_strand_id
1 'polypeptide(L)'
;MALVPTMGNLHEGHLSLMRRARVYADRVVCSIFVNPTQFDPGEDFSAYPRTLVEDEALLSEQGLVDLVFAPEEADISPFGNENAVEVVMPKLSTELCGASRPGHFEGWHR
;
A
#
# COMPACT_ATOMS: atom_id res chain seq x y z
N MET A 1 1.70 -10.31 -15.62
CA MET A 1 1.03 -9.25 -14.84
C MET A 1 1.98 -8.79 -13.74
N ALA A 2 2.02 -7.50 -13.44
CA ALA A 2 2.79 -6.91 -12.34
C ALA A 2 1.88 -6.12 -11.40
N LEU A 3 2.22 -6.11 -10.10
CA LEU A 3 1.51 -5.36 -9.07
C LEU A 3 2.43 -4.25 -8.54
N VAL A 4 1.90 -3.03 -8.42
CA VAL A 4 2.53 -1.90 -7.75
C VAL A 4 1.67 -1.55 -6.53
N PRO A 5 2.03 -2.02 -5.32
CA PRO A 5 1.28 -1.71 -4.12
C PRO A 5 1.60 -0.30 -3.61
N THR A 6 0.57 0.48 -3.27
CA THR A 6 0.69 1.84 -2.76
C THR A 6 -0.36 2.12 -1.68
N MET A 7 -0.16 3.20 -0.93
CA MET A 7 -1.18 3.77 -0.03
C MET A 7 -1.89 4.99 -0.63
N GLY A 8 -1.76 5.22 -1.95
CA GLY A 8 -2.30 6.42 -2.63
C GLY A 8 -1.41 7.64 -2.48
N ASN A 9 -1.98 8.83 -2.71
CA ASN A 9 -1.27 10.12 -2.74
C ASN A 9 -0.07 10.05 -3.70
N LEU A 10 -0.39 9.69 -4.94
CA LEU A 10 0.58 9.30 -5.96
C LEU A 10 1.42 10.49 -6.42
N HIS A 11 2.65 10.18 -6.81
CA HIS A 11 3.64 11.15 -7.26
C HIS A 11 4.62 10.48 -8.22
N GLU A 12 5.54 11.23 -8.81
CA GLU A 12 6.45 10.75 -9.85
C GLU A 12 7.27 9.50 -9.43
N GLY A 13 7.64 9.40 -8.15
CA GLY A 13 8.22 8.18 -7.59
C GLY A 13 7.38 6.92 -7.83
N HIS A 14 6.06 6.98 -7.57
CA HIS A 14 5.13 5.88 -7.84
C HIS A 14 5.00 5.59 -9.34
N LEU A 15 4.87 6.64 -10.16
CA LEU A 15 4.78 6.51 -11.62
C LEU A 15 6.02 5.83 -12.20
N SER A 16 7.21 6.11 -11.65
CA SER A 16 8.45 5.46 -12.09
C SER A 16 8.42 3.93 -11.90
N LEU A 17 7.80 3.45 -10.81
CA LEU A 17 7.61 2.02 -10.55
C LEU A 17 6.63 1.40 -11.55
N MET A 18 5.56 2.10 -11.90
CA MET A 18 4.58 1.65 -12.90
C MET A 18 5.18 1.58 -14.30
N ARG A 19 5.98 2.58 -14.70
CA ARG A 19 6.75 2.53 -15.95
C ARG A 19 7.70 1.34 -15.97
N ARG A 20 8.37 1.05 -14.84
CA ARG A 20 9.23 -0.13 -14.71
C ARG A 20 8.42 -1.42 -14.81
N ALA A 21 7.26 -1.51 -14.15
CA ALA A 21 6.38 -2.67 -14.20
C ALA A 21 5.91 -2.99 -15.63
N ARG A 22 5.59 -1.97 -16.44
CA ARG A 22 5.23 -2.13 -17.87
C ARG A 22 6.33 -2.77 -18.72
N VAL A 23 7.59 -2.61 -18.35
CA VAL A 23 8.71 -3.28 -19.06
C VAL A 23 8.70 -4.79 -18.83
N TYR A 24 8.20 -5.25 -17.67
CA TYR A 24 8.25 -6.66 -17.26
C TYR A 24 6.91 -7.40 -17.39
N ALA A 25 5.81 -6.70 -17.66
CA ALA A 25 4.50 -7.31 -17.73
C ALA A 25 3.53 -6.61 -18.69
N ASP A 26 2.74 -7.42 -19.40
CA ASP A 26 1.70 -6.94 -20.32
C ASP A 26 0.55 -6.21 -19.62
N ARG A 27 0.32 -6.54 -18.35
CA ARG A 27 -0.73 -5.96 -17.49
C ARG A 27 -0.14 -5.45 -16.18
N VAL A 28 -0.49 -4.24 -15.78
CA VAL A 28 -0.07 -3.60 -14.53
C VAL A 28 -1.30 -3.28 -13.68
N VAL A 29 -1.26 -3.72 -12.43
CA VAL A 29 -2.27 -3.42 -11.41
C VAL A 29 -1.64 -2.48 -10.38
N CYS A 30 -2.33 -1.40 -10.03
CA CYS A 30 -1.99 -0.55 -8.89
C CYS A 30 -2.97 -0.86 -7.77
N SER A 31 -2.49 -1.14 -6.55
CA SER A 31 -3.36 -1.12 -5.37
C SER A 31 -3.21 0.20 -4.63
N ILE A 32 -4.32 0.78 -4.19
CA ILE A 32 -4.37 1.99 -3.36
C ILE A 32 -5.13 1.63 -2.09
N PHE A 33 -4.39 1.40 -1.00
CA PHE A 33 -4.98 1.07 0.29
C PHE A 33 -4.10 1.60 1.43
N VAL A 34 -4.63 2.53 2.23
CA VAL A 34 -3.95 3.02 3.43
C VAL A 34 -4.16 1.99 4.54
N ASN A 35 -3.18 1.11 4.74
CA ASN A 35 -3.30 0.01 5.69
C ASN A 35 -3.19 0.52 7.15
N PRO A 36 -4.27 0.47 7.97
CA PRO A 36 -4.25 0.97 9.34
C PRO A 36 -3.22 0.28 10.23
N THR A 37 -2.92 -1.00 9.96
CA THR A 37 -2.00 -1.80 10.77
C THR A 37 -0.54 -1.39 10.65
N GLN A 38 -0.19 -0.53 9.67
CA GLN A 38 1.16 -0.03 9.47
C GLN A 38 1.48 1.25 10.25
N PHE A 39 0.50 1.80 10.98
CA PHE A 39 0.62 3.03 11.75
C PHE A 39 0.74 2.72 13.24
N ASP A 40 1.77 3.26 13.88
CA ASP A 40 1.98 3.09 15.32
C ASP A 40 1.00 3.98 16.13
N PRO A 41 0.73 3.65 17.41
CA PRO A 41 -0.05 4.52 18.29
C PRO A 41 0.57 5.92 18.39
N GLY A 42 -0.13 6.93 17.86
CA GLY A 42 0.34 8.32 17.81
C GLY A 42 0.87 8.77 16.44
N GLU A 43 1.04 7.85 15.48
CA GLU A 43 1.16 8.21 14.07
C GLU A 43 -0.22 8.57 13.51
N ASP A 44 -0.25 9.61 12.66
CA ASP A 44 -1.52 10.20 12.24
C ASP A 44 -2.12 9.47 11.02
N PHE A 45 -2.65 8.27 11.26
CA PHE A 45 -3.48 7.54 10.28
C PHE A 45 -4.65 8.40 9.77
N SER A 46 -5.20 9.27 10.64
CA SER A 46 -6.31 10.13 10.27
C SER A 46 -5.89 11.26 9.33
N ALA A 47 -4.69 11.81 9.47
CA ALA A 47 -4.15 12.84 8.60
C ALA A 47 -3.41 12.29 7.37
N TYR A 48 -3.26 10.96 7.24
CA TYR A 48 -2.68 10.40 6.02
C TYR A 48 -3.51 10.84 4.80
N PRO A 49 -2.89 11.46 3.78
CA PRO A 49 -3.62 12.03 2.65
C PRO A 49 -4.33 10.93 1.86
N ARG A 50 -5.63 11.12 1.63
CA ARG A 50 -6.47 10.23 0.82
C ARG A 50 -6.99 11.03 -0.37
N THR A 51 -6.37 10.82 -1.52
CA THR A 51 -6.58 11.61 -2.75
C THR A 51 -6.95 10.69 -3.92
N LEU A 52 -7.86 9.73 -3.67
CA LEU A 52 -8.18 8.69 -4.65
C LEU A 52 -8.63 9.26 -6.00
N VAL A 53 -9.42 10.33 -5.99
CA VAL A 53 -9.91 10.99 -7.22
C VAL A 53 -8.74 11.58 -8.02
N GLU A 54 -7.81 12.25 -7.35
CA GLU A 54 -6.61 12.79 -7.99
C GLU A 54 -5.67 11.68 -8.47
N ASP A 55 -5.53 10.60 -7.70
CA ASP A 55 -4.72 9.44 -8.03
C ASP A 55 -5.26 8.73 -9.29
N GLU A 56 -6.57 8.51 -9.38
CA GLU A 56 -7.24 7.91 -10.54
C GLU A 56 -7.09 8.80 -11.79
N ALA A 57 -7.27 10.11 -11.64
CA ALA A 57 -7.09 11.06 -12.74
C ALA A 57 -5.65 11.02 -13.28
N LEU A 58 -4.66 11.03 -12.38
CA LEU A 58 -3.25 10.93 -12.73
C LEU A 58 -2.95 9.60 -13.44
N LEU A 59 -3.42 8.48 -12.90
CA LEU A 59 -3.21 7.15 -13.50
C LEU A 59 -3.85 7.03 -14.88
N SER A 60 -5.06 7.58 -15.04
CA SER A 60 -5.76 7.63 -16.32
C SER A 60 -5.02 8.48 -17.35
N GLU A 61 -4.46 9.62 -16.95
CA GLU A 61 -3.67 10.49 -17.83
C GLU A 61 -2.39 9.79 -18.30
N GLN A 62 -1.70 9.08 -17.40
CA GLN A 62 -0.44 8.41 -17.71
C GLN A 62 -0.64 7.15 -18.55
N GLY A 63 -1.79 6.46 -18.44
CA GLY A 63 -2.08 5.24 -19.18
C GLY A 63 -1.14 4.06 -18.86
N LEU A 64 -0.56 4.05 -17.66
CA LEU A 64 0.44 3.07 -17.23
C LEU A 64 -0.13 1.85 -16.49
N VAL A 65 -1.40 1.93 -16.07
CA VAL A 65 -2.06 0.95 -15.21
C VAL A 65 -3.32 0.46 -15.90
N ASP A 66 -3.52 -0.86 -15.93
CA ASP A 66 -4.68 -1.52 -16.53
C ASP A 66 -5.86 -1.63 -15.55
N LEU A 67 -5.58 -1.67 -14.25
CA LEU A 67 -6.57 -1.80 -13.19
C LEU A 67 -6.09 -1.14 -11.89
N VAL A 68 -6.98 -0.37 -11.28
CA VAL A 68 -6.82 0.15 -9.92
C VAL A 68 -7.63 -0.72 -8.97
N PHE A 69 -6.98 -1.26 -7.94
CA PHE A 69 -7.62 -1.97 -6.84
C PHE A 69 -7.61 -1.06 -5.60
N ALA A 70 -8.75 -0.46 -5.30
CA ALA A 70 -8.92 0.48 -4.18
C ALA A 70 -10.02 -0.02 -3.22
N PRO A 71 -9.72 -1.04 -2.40
CA PRO A 71 -10.68 -1.61 -1.46
C PRO A 71 -10.93 -0.67 -0.27
N GLU A 72 -12.10 -0.80 0.34
CA GLU A 72 -12.34 -0.25 1.67
C GLU A 72 -11.77 -1.18 2.76
N GLU A 73 -11.58 -0.67 3.98
CA GLU A 73 -11.08 -1.49 5.10
C GLU A 73 -11.98 -2.70 5.37
N ALA A 74 -13.29 -2.54 5.22
CA ALA A 74 -14.26 -3.62 5.38
C ALA A 74 -14.14 -4.73 4.33
N ASP A 75 -13.58 -4.43 3.15
CA ASP A 75 -13.34 -5.45 2.11
C ASP A 75 -12.10 -6.30 2.45
N ILE A 76 -11.10 -5.71 3.12
CA ILE A 76 -9.85 -6.38 3.51
C ILE A 76 -10.00 -7.12 4.83
N SER A 77 -10.57 -6.48 5.83
CA SER A 77 -10.69 -6.98 7.21
C SER A 77 -12.15 -6.99 7.67
N PRO A 78 -13.03 -7.81 7.06
CA PRO A 78 -14.46 -7.82 7.34
C PRO A 78 -14.81 -8.23 8.79
N PHE A 79 -13.87 -8.86 9.49
CA PHE A 79 -14.02 -9.30 10.88
C PHE A 79 -13.09 -8.57 11.86
N GLY A 80 -12.51 -7.43 11.45
CA GLY A 80 -11.52 -6.71 12.24
C GLY A 80 -10.11 -7.30 12.14
N ASN A 81 -9.11 -6.46 12.36
CA ASN A 81 -7.69 -6.82 12.24
C ASN A 81 -7.21 -7.79 13.33
N GLU A 82 -7.93 -7.88 14.45
CA GLU A 82 -7.66 -8.82 15.54
C GLU A 82 -7.92 -10.29 15.17
N ASN A 83 -8.75 -10.52 14.15
CA ASN A 83 -9.09 -11.86 13.65
C ASN A 83 -8.35 -12.22 12.35
N ALA A 84 -7.47 -11.33 11.87
CA ALA A 84 -6.68 -11.55 10.67
C ALA A 84 -5.59 -12.61 10.88
N VAL A 85 -5.21 -13.29 9.80
CA VAL A 85 -4.03 -14.16 9.80
C VAL A 85 -2.78 -13.28 9.88
N GLU A 86 -1.83 -13.67 10.71
CA GLU A 86 -0.58 -12.93 10.87
C GLU A 86 0.58 -13.63 10.16
N VAL A 87 1.31 -12.89 9.32
CA VAL A 87 2.60 -13.33 8.77
C VAL A 87 3.71 -12.56 9.48
N VAL A 88 4.70 -13.26 10.03
CA VAL A 88 5.78 -12.66 10.85
C VAL A 88 7.15 -12.89 10.21
N MET A 89 7.95 -11.82 10.09
CA MET A 89 9.35 -11.88 9.63
C MET A 89 10.35 -11.58 10.77
N PRO A 90 10.68 -12.56 11.63
CA PRO A 90 11.20 -12.32 12.98
C PRO A 90 12.56 -11.60 13.10
N LYS A 91 13.46 -11.71 12.12
CA LYS A 91 14.78 -11.07 12.21
C LYS A 91 14.83 -9.68 11.57
N LEU A 92 14.19 -9.52 10.41
CA LEU A 92 14.27 -8.26 9.65
C LEU A 92 13.30 -7.21 10.21
N SER A 93 12.20 -7.62 10.85
CA SER A 93 11.20 -6.71 11.40
C SER A 93 11.65 -5.94 12.64
N THR A 94 12.76 -6.33 13.28
CA THR A 94 13.24 -5.74 14.55
C THR A 94 14.54 -4.95 14.41
N GLU A 95 15.10 -4.86 13.21
CA GLU A 95 16.33 -4.11 12.92
C GLU A 95 16.03 -2.79 12.19
N LEU A 96 17.01 -1.88 12.15
CA LEU A 96 16.92 -0.56 11.49
C LEU A 96 15.65 0.20 11.90
N CYS A 97 14.75 0.51 10.95
CA CYS A 97 13.49 1.20 11.22
C CYS A 97 12.60 0.43 12.20
N GLY A 98 12.67 -0.90 12.20
CA GLY A 98 11.89 -1.76 13.10
C GLY A 98 12.31 -1.64 14.57
N ALA A 99 13.57 -1.24 14.82
CA ALA A 99 14.02 -0.92 16.17
C ALA A 99 13.41 0.39 16.71
N SER A 100 13.12 1.34 15.82
CA SER A 100 12.52 2.64 16.18
C SER A 100 10.99 2.64 16.12
N ARG A 101 10.38 1.72 15.36
CA ARG A 101 8.93 1.61 15.10
C ARG A 101 8.47 0.15 15.29
N PRO A 102 8.35 -0.34 16.54
CA PRO A 102 8.00 -1.73 16.81
C PRO A 102 6.59 -2.06 16.29
N GLY A 103 6.46 -3.16 15.54
CA GLY A 103 5.19 -3.56 14.92
C GLY A 103 4.93 -2.97 13.54
N HIS A 104 5.65 -1.92 13.13
CA HIS A 104 5.46 -1.29 11.80
C HIS A 104 5.54 -2.30 10.64
N PHE A 105 6.51 -3.22 10.67
CA PHE A 105 6.66 -4.25 9.64
C PHE A 105 5.69 -5.42 9.78
N GLU A 106 5.07 -5.62 10.95
CA GLU A 106 4.04 -6.64 11.12
C GLU A 106 2.78 -6.25 10.33
N GLY A 107 2.45 -4.95 10.25
CA GLY A 107 1.39 -4.43 9.38
C GLY A 107 1.67 -4.54 7.87
N TRP A 108 2.91 -4.79 7.45
CA TRP A 108 3.21 -5.09 6.03
C TRP A 108 2.86 -6.54 5.66
N HIS A 109 2.68 -7.37 6.67
CA HIS A 109 2.54 -8.81 6.55
C HIS A 109 1.20 -9.31 7.13
N ARG A 110 0.38 -8.42 7.68
CA ARG A 110 -1.03 -8.67 8.03
C ARG A 110 -1.94 -8.36 6.84
#